data_AF-L1L409-F1
#
_entry.id   AF-L1L409-F1
#
_cell.length_a   1.000
_cell.length_b   1.000
_cell.length_c   1.000
_cell.angle_alpha   90.00
_cell.angle_beta   90.00
_cell.angle_gamma   90.00
#
_symmetry.space_group_name_H-M   'P 1'
#
loop_
_entity.id
_entity.type
_entity.pdbx_description
1 polymer ?
#
loop_
_entity_poly.entity_id
_entity_poly.type
_entity_poly.pdbx_seq_one_letter_code
_entity_poly.pdbx_strand_id
1 'polypeptide(L)'
;MSDESAIVCARRERDRLFAPGHLGELTRYVPVELVDAVLAEHGGVQKRLRLLPSRVGVYLLLAMGLFASLSVVGVWHRLCANLPGRRWEPSEKALRDLRRRIGPAPLKALFEVVAGPLGWPTGPGMGYGRWRTVAFDGCSSIKVADTAANRAWLGKSGHVRGGQAGYPQLGLMALVETGTRALLGACFGRIHQGETVQARSLLHLLTPDMLVLADRAFDGAAFLAEVEATGAQFLVRVSAARRRPQQAVLSDGGRLCRAGTRTVRMIDADLHVHLADGTRLREHYQLATTLTDPRLHRAEDLVRLYHERWEAESAFLALRHTLLGGRVLRSGDPAGLAQEMWAPLTLYQVLRMAMADAAGHRLADPDRAGFTIALNTARDQVVLAAQGDPADLKGTIGRAVLAHLLPPRRARVSARKVKSPISRYHANTAPRPTPSTPVTAIHIRLTQPPGRPPTLPQRILDLLQTAPDRHWHRNEIARALGIERTDHLRQRLAAATRHGWIRKIKDATYTLPLTTPNTP
;
A
#
# COMPACT_ATOMS: atom_id res chain seq x y z
N MET A 1 8.05 3.54 61.93
CA MET A 1 6.87 4.22 61.33
C MET A 1 7.23 5.41 60.42
N SER A 2 8.42 6.03 60.52
CA SER A 2 8.84 7.15 59.65
C SER A 2 9.29 6.74 58.23
N ASP A 3 10.03 5.64 58.10
CA ASP A 3 10.57 5.22 56.79
C ASP A 3 9.49 4.69 55.83
N GLU A 4 8.51 3.96 56.34
CA GLU A 4 7.41 3.42 55.53
C GLU A 4 6.52 4.53 54.96
N SER A 5 6.31 5.59 55.74
CA SER A 5 5.55 6.78 55.30
C SER A 5 6.33 7.62 54.27
N ALA A 6 7.66 7.71 54.40
CA ALA A 6 8.52 8.37 53.40
C ALA A 6 8.57 7.60 52.07
N ILE A 7 8.67 6.26 52.12
CA ILE A 7 8.63 5.38 50.94
C ILE A 7 7.27 5.48 50.23
N VAL A 8 6.16 5.48 50.98
CA VAL A 8 4.81 5.64 50.41
C VAL A 8 4.63 7.01 49.78
N CYS A 9 5.17 8.08 50.38
CA CYS A 9 5.10 9.44 49.82
C CYS A 9 5.91 9.55 48.51
N ALA A 10 7.16 9.08 48.49
CA ALA A 10 8.00 9.09 47.30
C ALA A 10 7.42 8.24 46.17
N ARG A 11 6.78 7.10 46.49
CA ARG A 11 6.06 6.28 45.51
C ARG A 11 4.87 7.03 44.92
N ARG A 12 4.05 7.68 45.75
CA ARG A 12 2.91 8.51 45.30
C ARG A 12 3.34 9.68 44.42
N GLU A 13 4.46 10.33 44.72
CA GLU A 13 5.01 11.40 43.87
C GLU A 13 5.52 10.86 42.54
N ARG A 14 6.20 9.72 42.54
CA ARG A 14 6.64 9.03 41.32
C ARG A 14 5.46 8.64 40.46
N ASP A 15 4.41 8.05 41.03
CA ASP A 15 3.21 7.64 40.30
C ASP A 15 2.51 8.84 39.64
N ARG A 16 2.48 10.00 40.31
CA ARG A 16 1.96 11.25 39.74
C ARG A 16 2.75 11.75 38.52
N LEU A 17 4.07 11.54 38.48
CA LEU A 17 4.90 11.95 37.33
C LEU A 17 4.61 11.11 36.08
N PHE A 18 4.28 9.84 36.25
CA PHE A 18 3.97 8.92 35.16
C PHE A 18 2.50 8.91 34.77
N ALA A 19 1.60 9.44 35.61
CA ALA A 19 0.16 9.45 35.38
C ALA A 19 -0.26 9.95 33.98
N PRO A 20 0.35 10.98 33.36
CA PRO A 20 -0.01 11.40 32.00
C PRO A 20 0.42 10.44 30.88
N GLY A 21 1.14 9.36 31.21
CA GLY A 21 1.61 8.35 30.27
C GLY A 21 0.59 7.25 30.02
N HIS A 22 -0.53 7.58 29.35
CA HIS A 22 -1.55 6.61 28.93
C HIS A 22 -2.15 6.96 27.58
N LEU A 23 -2.88 6.00 27.00
CA LEU A 23 -3.78 6.20 25.84
C LEU A 23 -5.22 5.76 26.15
N GLY A 24 -5.63 5.86 27.41
CA GLY A 24 -6.89 5.29 27.86
C GLY A 24 -6.85 3.77 27.67
N GLU A 25 -7.93 3.19 27.18
CA GLU A 25 -8.01 1.75 26.89
C GLU A 25 -6.89 1.25 25.97
N LEU A 26 -6.41 2.06 25.02
CA LEU A 26 -5.34 1.64 24.10
C LEU A 26 -3.99 1.39 24.79
N THR A 27 -3.83 1.80 26.05
CA THR A 27 -2.62 1.51 26.84
C THR A 27 -2.38 0.00 26.96
N ARG A 28 -3.43 -0.83 26.90
CA ARG A 28 -3.28 -2.30 26.92
C ARG A 28 -2.47 -2.87 25.74
N TYR A 29 -2.51 -2.20 24.58
CA TYR A 29 -1.77 -2.60 23.37
C TYR A 29 -0.38 -1.97 23.30
N VAL A 30 -0.13 -0.95 24.13
CA VAL A 30 1.15 -0.26 24.29
C VAL A 30 1.43 -0.15 25.79
N PRO A 31 1.66 -1.30 26.47
CA PRO A 31 1.82 -1.31 27.92
C PRO A 31 3.09 -0.56 28.33
N VAL A 32 3.13 -0.05 29.56
CA VAL A 32 4.21 0.81 30.04
C VAL A 32 5.56 0.09 30.04
N GLU A 33 5.54 -1.23 30.24
CA GLU A 33 6.68 -2.13 30.20
C GLU A 33 7.29 -2.18 28.80
N LEU A 34 6.45 -2.24 27.75
CA LEU A 34 6.91 -2.18 26.36
C LEU A 34 7.55 -0.83 26.06
N VAL A 35 6.92 0.27 26.49
CA VAL A 35 7.46 1.62 26.28
C VAL A 35 8.80 1.81 26.99
N ASP A 36 8.94 1.29 28.21
CA ASP A 36 10.19 1.35 28.94
C ASP A 36 11.28 0.51 28.28
N ALA A 37 10.95 -0.68 27.81
CA ALA A 37 11.90 -1.57 27.12
C ALA A 37 12.47 -0.89 25.86
N VAL A 38 11.62 -0.35 24.98
CA VAL A 38 12.08 0.34 23.76
C VAL A 38 12.87 1.62 24.08
N LEU A 39 12.53 2.32 25.17
CA LEU A 39 13.31 3.48 25.60
C LEU A 39 14.68 3.07 26.11
N ALA A 40 14.77 1.97 26.88
CA ALA A 40 16.02 1.46 27.42
C ALA A 40 16.96 0.98 26.31
N GLU A 41 16.44 0.18 25.37
CA GLU A 41 17.20 -0.38 24.25
C GLU A 41 17.75 0.71 23.31
N HIS A 42 16.96 1.76 23.07
CA HIS A 42 17.31 2.80 22.09
C HIS A 42 17.78 4.13 22.72
N GLY A 43 18.20 4.11 24.00
CA GLY A 43 18.84 5.25 24.65
C GLY A 43 17.92 6.45 24.92
N GLY A 44 16.61 6.25 24.92
CA GLY A 44 15.60 7.28 25.17
C GLY A 44 15.32 7.56 26.66
N VAL A 45 15.89 6.76 27.57
CA VAL A 45 15.68 6.92 29.03
C VAL A 45 16.37 8.17 29.56
N GLN A 46 15.66 8.95 30.39
CA GLN A 46 16.24 10.09 31.09
C GLN A 46 17.34 9.67 32.08
N LYS A 47 18.45 10.43 32.13
CA LYS A 47 19.51 10.21 33.14
C LYS A 47 19.07 10.47 34.58
N ARG A 48 18.10 11.37 34.79
CA ARG A 48 17.51 11.71 36.09
C ARG A 48 16.00 11.86 35.92
N LEU A 49 15.22 11.30 36.84
CA LEU A 49 13.78 11.47 36.86
C LEU A 49 13.45 12.90 37.29
N ARG A 50 12.71 13.62 36.44
CA ARG A 50 12.21 14.98 36.67
C ARG A 50 10.73 15.03 36.27
N LEU A 51 10.16 16.24 36.18
CA LEU A 51 8.75 16.46 35.86
C LEU A 51 8.26 15.78 34.56
N LEU A 52 9.11 15.66 33.53
CA LEU A 52 8.77 15.05 32.24
C LEU A 52 9.53 13.73 32.02
N PRO A 53 9.02 12.56 32.43
CA PRO A 53 9.61 11.26 32.09
C PRO A 53 9.55 10.97 30.59
N SER A 54 10.53 10.25 30.04
CA SER A 54 10.53 9.88 28.62
C SER A 54 9.36 8.97 28.25
N ARG A 55 8.94 8.07 29.15
CA ARG A 55 7.74 7.24 28.98
C ARG A 55 6.50 8.07 28.65
N VAL A 56 6.25 9.11 29.46
CA VAL A 56 5.14 10.05 29.23
C VAL A 56 5.27 10.75 27.88
N GLY A 57 6.50 11.09 27.47
CA GLY A 57 6.74 11.69 26.15
C GLY A 57 6.44 10.78 24.97
N VAL A 58 6.60 9.46 25.10
CA VAL A 58 6.17 8.49 24.07
C VAL A 58 4.65 8.52 23.94
N TYR A 59 3.92 8.44 25.05
CA TYR A 59 2.45 8.54 25.02
C TYR A 59 1.95 9.90 24.52
N LEU A 60 2.65 10.99 24.84
CA LEU A 60 2.38 12.32 24.27
C LEU A 60 2.52 12.32 22.74
N LEU A 61 3.58 11.73 22.20
CA LEU A 61 3.80 11.62 20.75
C LEU A 61 2.70 10.79 20.08
N LEU A 62 2.26 9.69 20.70
CA LEU A 62 1.12 8.90 20.21
C LEU A 62 -0.19 9.70 20.28
N ALA A 63 -0.45 10.39 21.39
CA ALA A 63 -1.64 11.23 21.57
C ALA A 63 -1.67 12.43 20.60
N MET A 64 -0.52 12.92 20.11
CA MET A 64 -0.49 13.91 19.04
C MET A 64 -1.14 13.41 17.75
N GLY A 65 -1.14 12.10 17.49
CA GLY A 65 -1.88 11.48 16.38
C GLY A 65 -3.39 11.50 16.61
N LEU A 66 -3.85 11.19 17.83
CA LEU A 66 -5.28 11.28 18.19
C LEU A 66 -5.79 12.71 18.09
N PHE A 67 -5.01 13.68 18.56
CA PHE A 67 -5.39 15.09 18.63
C PHE A 67 -4.57 15.96 17.67
N ALA A 68 -4.45 15.52 16.41
CA ALA A 68 -3.63 16.15 15.39
C ALA A 68 -3.96 17.64 15.13
N SER A 69 -5.11 18.14 15.60
CA SER A 69 -5.54 19.54 15.48
C SER A 69 -4.98 20.47 16.54
N LEU A 70 -4.53 19.92 17.66
CA LEU A 70 -4.13 20.70 18.82
C LEU A 70 -2.63 21.01 18.78
N SER A 71 -2.24 22.08 19.48
CA SER A 71 -0.84 22.32 19.84
C SER A 71 -0.35 21.19 20.77
N VAL A 72 0.97 21.00 20.90
CA VAL A 72 1.51 19.95 21.77
C VAL A 72 1.09 20.15 23.23
N VAL A 73 0.96 21.41 23.67
CA VAL A 73 0.39 21.78 24.99
C VAL A 73 -1.11 21.44 25.06
N GLY A 74 -1.87 21.67 23.99
CA GLY A 74 -3.27 21.25 23.92
C GLY A 74 -3.43 19.73 24.03
N VAL A 75 -2.52 18.95 23.43
CA VAL A 75 -2.50 17.48 23.59
C VAL A 75 -2.18 17.10 25.04
N TRP A 76 -1.21 17.77 25.66
CA TRP A 76 -0.89 17.59 27.09
C TRP A 76 -2.13 17.81 27.97
N HIS A 77 -2.91 18.86 27.71
CA HIS A 77 -4.15 19.12 28.44
C HIS A 77 -5.18 18.00 28.27
N ARG A 78 -5.26 17.36 27.09
CA ARG A 78 -6.15 16.20 26.87
C ARG A 78 -5.71 14.98 27.66
N LEU A 79 -4.41 14.69 27.72
CA LEU A 79 -3.87 13.60 28.53
C LEU A 79 -4.12 13.81 30.03
N CYS A 80 -4.05 15.04 30.51
CA CYS A 80 -4.21 15.34 31.93
C CYS A 80 -5.66 15.65 32.35
N ALA A 81 -6.61 15.66 31.41
CA ALA A 81 -7.93 16.28 31.59
C ALA A 81 -8.75 15.73 32.76
N ASN A 82 -8.61 14.44 33.08
CA ASN A 82 -9.29 13.78 34.20
C ASN A 82 -8.34 13.06 35.15
N LEU A 83 -7.04 13.40 35.14
CA LEU A 83 -6.10 12.84 36.13
C LEU A 83 -6.28 13.52 37.50
N PRO A 84 -6.19 12.76 38.60
CA PRO A 84 -6.30 13.30 39.95
C PRO A 84 -5.03 14.07 40.36
N GLY A 85 -5.22 15.17 41.11
CA GLY A 85 -4.13 15.95 41.70
C GLY A 85 -3.72 17.21 40.92
N ARG A 86 -2.72 17.92 41.46
CA ARG A 86 -2.25 19.20 40.89
C ARG A 86 -1.55 18.97 39.55
N ARG A 87 -2.04 19.65 38.53
CA ARG A 87 -1.48 19.64 37.17
C ARG A 87 -0.30 20.61 37.12
N TRP A 88 0.85 20.12 36.68
CA TRP A 88 1.94 20.99 36.27
C TRP A 88 1.83 21.21 34.75
N GLU A 89 2.12 22.41 34.31
CA GLU A 89 1.97 22.83 32.92
C GLU A 89 3.35 22.97 32.27
N PRO A 90 3.78 22.02 31.42
CA PRO A 90 5.02 22.16 30.69
C PRO A 90 4.91 23.27 29.66
N SER A 91 5.96 24.06 29.55
CA SER A 91 6.13 24.96 28.42
C SER A 91 6.31 24.19 27.11
N GLU A 92 6.02 24.83 25.98
CA GLU A 92 6.29 24.26 24.65
C GLU A 92 7.77 23.88 24.48
N LYS A 93 8.67 24.66 25.08
CA LYS A 93 10.10 24.37 25.09
C LYS A 93 10.39 23.05 25.80
N ALA A 94 9.81 22.83 26.98
CA ALA A 94 10.01 21.60 27.74
C ALA A 94 9.49 20.36 26.98
N LEU A 95 8.35 20.47 26.29
CA LEU A 95 7.80 19.40 25.45
C LEU A 95 8.67 19.12 24.22
N ARG A 96 9.21 20.17 23.60
CA ARG A 96 10.18 20.03 22.49
C ARG A 96 11.47 19.35 22.95
N ASP A 97 12.00 19.75 24.11
CA ASP A 97 13.24 19.19 24.66
C ASP A 97 13.03 17.72 25.09
N LEU A 98 11.84 17.38 25.61
CA LEU A 98 11.42 16.00 25.85
C LEU A 98 11.46 15.16 24.57
N ARG A 99 10.87 15.66 23.48
CA ARG A 99 10.88 14.95 22.18
C ARG A 99 12.29 14.74 21.65
N ARG A 100 13.15 15.76 21.73
CA ARG A 100 14.56 15.67 21.33
C ARG A 100 15.32 14.63 22.14
N ARG A 101 15.06 14.54 23.45
CA ARG A 101 15.67 13.53 24.33
C ARG A 101 15.27 12.11 23.94
N ILE A 102 14.02 11.88 23.55
CA ILE A 102 13.54 10.55 23.16
C ILE A 102 14.10 10.14 21.79
N GLY A 103 14.13 11.07 20.84
CA GLY A 103 14.55 10.77 19.46
C GLY A 103 13.58 9.85 18.71
N PRO A 104 13.88 9.52 17.43
CA PRO A 104 12.99 8.72 16.60
C PRO A 104 13.11 7.20 16.81
N ALA A 105 14.26 6.71 17.27
CA ALA A 105 14.54 5.28 17.35
C ALA A 105 13.58 4.51 18.26
N PRO A 106 13.24 4.97 19.49
CA PRO A 106 12.26 4.27 20.33
C PRO A 106 10.86 4.17 19.69
N LEU A 107 10.45 5.18 18.91
CA LEU A 107 9.14 5.19 18.27
C LEU A 107 9.09 4.25 17.06
N LYS A 108 10.21 4.14 16.32
CA LYS A 108 10.34 3.15 15.25
C LYS A 108 10.26 1.73 15.82
N ALA A 109 11.05 1.44 16.85
CA ALA A 109 11.06 0.14 17.50
C ALA A 109 9.68 -0.21 18.08
N LEU A 110 9.01 0.77 18.71
CA LEU A 110 7.66 0.58 19.20
C LEU A 110 6.69 0.20 18.07
N PHE A 111 6.74 0.89 16.93
CA PHE A 111 5.94 0.53 15.76
C PHE A 111 6.27 -0.89 15.29
N GLU A 112 7.55 -1.25 15.18
CA GLU A 112 7.98 -2.57 14.70
C GLU A 112 7.53 -3.71 15.62
N VAL A 113 7.45 -3.48 16.93
CA VAL A 113 6.92 -4.47 17.88
C VAL A 113 5.42 -4.69 17.71
N VAL A 114 4.64 -3.64 17.46
CA VAL A 114 3.16 -3.76 17.33
C VAL A 114 2.71 -4.05 15.89
N ALA A 115 3.58 -3.81 14.90
CA ALA A 115 3.32 -4.08 13.51
C ALA A 115 3.25 -5.58 13.26
N GLY A 116 2.29 -5.98 12.44
CA GLY A 116 2.07 -7.40 12.15
C GLY A 116 0.66 -7.70 11.67
N PRO A 117 0.45 -8.94 11.23
CA PRO A 117 -0.87 -9.44 10.87
C PRO A 117 -1.80 -9.47 12.09
N LEU A 118 -3.07 -9.11 11.88
CA LEU A 118 -4.12 -9.18 12.91
C LEU A 118 -5.23 -10.17 12.55
N GLY A 119 -5.31 -10.60 11.29
CA GLY A 119 -6.32 -11.55 10.85
C GLY A 119 -6.12 -12.92 11.48
N TRP A 120 -7.20 -13.54 11.92
CA TRP A 120 -7.22 -14.94 12.35
C TRP A 120 -7.20 -15.90 11.14
N PRO A 121 -6.72 -17.14 11.31
CA PRO A 121 -6.49 -18.06 10.18
C PRO A 121 -7.74 -18.38 9.35
N THR A 122 -8.92 -18.36 9.97
CA THR A 122 -10.19 -18.79 9.36
C THR A 122 -11.28 -17.76 9.63
N GLY A 123 -11.34 -16.72 8.79
CA GLY A 123 -12.32 -15.64 8.90
C GLY A 123 -12.77 -15.11 7.54
N PRO A 124 -14.03 -14.63 7.41
CA PRO A 124 -14.47 -13.91 6.22
C PRO A 124 -13.51 -12.74 5.91
N GLY A 125 -13.06 -12.63 4.66
CA GLY A 125 -12.19 -11.54 4.20
C GLY A 125 -10.73 -11.62 4.65
N MET A 126 -10.29 -12.65 5.40
CA MET A 126 -8.95 -12.70 5.99
C MET A 126 -7.84 -13.14 5.02
N GLY A 127 -8.21 -13.77 3.90
CA GLY A 127 -7.24 -14.30 2.95
C GLY A 127 -7.88 -15.05 1.78
N TYR A 128 -7.04 -15.78 1.05
CA TYR A 128 -7.43 -16.65 -0.06
C TYR A 128 -6.88 -18.05 0.13
N GLY A 129 -7.76 -19.03 0.31
CA GLY A 129 -7.37 -20.39 0.66
C GLY A 129 -6.54 -20.41 1.94
N ARG A 130 -5.29 -20.88 1.86
CA ARG A 130 -4.34 -20.90 2.98
C ARG A 130 -3.55 -19.61 3.15
N TRP A 131 -3.61 -18.69 2.18
CA TRP A 131 -2.73 -17.52 2.16
C TRP A 131 -3.40 -16.30 2.76
N ARG A 132 -2.69 -15.60 3.63
CA ARG A 132 -3.02 -14.25 4.07
C ARG A 132 -2.80 -13.27 2.93
N THR A 133 -3.79 -12.43 2.65
CA THR A 133 -3.68 -11.46 1.55
C THR A 133 -3.07 -10.16 2.05
N VAL A 134 -2.01 -9.72 1.37
CA VAL A 134 -1.27 -8.50 1.71
C VAL A 134 -1.08 -7.65 0.47
N ALA A 135 -0.93 -6.34 0.64
CA ALA A 135 -0.74 -5.42 -0.47
C ALA A 135 0.30 -4.36 -0.13
N PHE A 136 1.16 -4.05 -1.11
CA PHE A 136 1.96 -2.84 -1.07
C PHE A 136 1.12 -1.66 -1.51
N ASP A 137 1.17 -0.57 -0.74
CA ASP A 137 0.60 0.70 -1.16
C ASP A 137 1.45 1.86 -0.65
N GLY A 138 1.49 2.91 -1.46
CA GLY A 138 2.36 4.06 -1.25
C GLY A 138 1.59 5.37 -1.37
N CYS A 139 2.06 6.40 -0.67
CA CYS A 139 1.57 7.75 -0.88
C CYS A 139 2.72 8.76 -0.86
N SER A 140 2.74 9.63 -1.86
CA SER A 140 3.79 10.66 -2.05
C SER A 140 3.29 12.06 -1.69
N SER A 141 2.34 12.16 -0.75
CA SER A 141 1.54 13.39 -0.59
C SER A 141 1.33 13.83 0.86
N ILE A 142 2.14 13.30 1.77
CA ILE A 142 2.26 13.80 3.15
C ILE A 142 3.09 15.09 3.09
N LYS A 143 2.48 16.21 3.47
CA LYS A 143 3.13 17.52 3.46
C LYS A 143 3.90 17.71 4.75
N VAL A 144 5.08 18.32 4.69
CA VAL A 144 5.90 18.64 5.87
C VAL A 144 6.25 20.12 5.93
N ALA A 145 6.61 20.62 7.12
CA ALA A 145 7.02 22.01 7.30
C ALA A 145 8.19 22.39 6.37
N ASP A 146 8.08 23.57 5.73
CA ASP A 146 9.04 24.04 4.75
C ASP A 146 10.27 24.72 5.39
N THR A 147 11.10 23.91 6.05
CA THR A 147 12.37 24.35 6.65
C THR A 147 13.56 23.97 5.79
N ALA A 148 14.69 24.66 5.98
CA ALA A 148 15.93 24.34 5.28
C ALA A 148 16.37 22.89 5.53
N ALA A 149 16.26 22.40 6.76
CA ALA A 149 16.63 21.02 7.12
C ALA A 149 15.74 19.98 6.41
N ASN A 150 14.42 20.20 6.38
CA ASN A 150 13.49 19.29 5.70
C ASN A 150 13.68 19.31 4.18
N ARG A 151 13.95 20.48 3.59
CA ARG A 151 14.28 20.60 2.17
C ARG A 151 15.58 19.90 1.81
N ALA A 152 16.62 20.00 2.64
CA ALA A 152 17.89 19.33 2.41
C ALA A 152 17.72 17.81 2.36
N TRP A 153 16.84 17.25 3.20
CA TRP A 153 16.56 15.82 3.22
C TRP A 153 15.64 15.37 2.08
N LEU A 154 14.48 16.01 1.92
CA LEU A 154 13.40 15.53 1.04
C LEU A 154 13.49 16.09 -0.40
N GLY A 155 14.08 17.27 -0.55
CA GLY A 155 13.94 18.10 -1.74
C GLY A 155 12.57 18.78 -1.83
N LYS A 156 12.30 19.42 -2.97
CA LYS A 156 10.97 19.91 -3.36
C LYS A 156 10.61 19.33 -4.72
N SER A 157 9.45 18.68 -4.80
CA SER A 157 8.92 18.17 -6.06
C SER A 157 8.68 19.32 -7.05
N GLY A 158 9.14 19.17 -8.29
CA GLY A 158 8.74 20.07 -9.39
C GLY A 158 7.28 19.88 -9.78
N HIS A 159 6.62 20.94 -10.22
CA HIS A 159 5.37 20.90 -10.96
C HIS A 159 5.67 20.72 -12.45
N VAL A 160 4.82 19.97 -13.14
CA VAL A 160 4.90 19.72 -14.59
C VAL A 160 4.89 21.02 -15.42
N ARG A 161 4.40 22.13 -14.85
CA ARG A 161 4.33 23.46 -15.49
C ARG A 161 5.47 24.42 -15.08
N GLY A 162 6.60 23.92 -14.58
CA GLY A 162 7.79 24.74 -14.36
C GLY A 162 7.83 25.55 -13.05
N GLY A 163 7.28 25.02 -11.95
CA GLY A 163 7.36 25.66 -10.62
C GLY A 163 7.63 24.65 -9.50
N GLN A 164 8.08 25.09 -8.32
CA GLN A 164 8.33 24.19 -7.18
C GLN A 164 7.06 23.94 -6.34
N ALA A 165 6.94 22.75 -5.75
CA ALA A 165 5.92 22.46 -4.74
C ALA A 165 6.00 23.45 -3.57
N GLY A 166 4.85 23.93 -3.09
CA GLY A 166 4.79 24.85 -1.94
C GLY A 166 5.39 24.24 -0.68
N TYR A 167 4.98 23.02 -0.34
CA TYR A 167 5.56 22.24 0.77
C TYR A 167 6.43 21.09 0.24
N PRO A 168 7.56 20.77 0.90
CA PRO A 168 8.20 19.48 0.74
C PRO A 168 7.22 18.35 1.08
N GLN A 169 7.42 17.20 0.44
CA GLN A 169 6.54 16.05 0.58
C GLN A 169 7.33 14.80 0.95
N LEU A 170 6.78 14.03 1.87
CA LEU A 170 7.32 12.76 2.34
C LEU A 170 6.56 11.61 1.69
N GLY A 171 7.31 10.66 1.13
CA GLY A 171 6.78 9.41 0.60
C GLY A 171 6.68 8.38 1.71
N LEU A 172 5.51 7.75 1.87
CA LEU A 172 5.27 6.63 2.77
C LEU A 172 4.91 5.40 1.94
N MET A 173 5.51 4.27 2.27
CA MET A 173 5.19 2.95 1.73
C MET A 173 4.86 2.02 2.89
N ALA A 174 3.81 1.23 2.76
CA ALA A 174 3.43 0.24 3.75
C ALA A 174 3.09 -1.11 3.11
N LEU A 175 3.38 -2.19 3.84
CA LEU A 175 2.84 -3.51 3.58
C LEU A 175 1.60 -3.68 4.47
N VAL A 176 0.45 -3.84 3.84
CA VAL A 176 -0.86 -3.84 4.51
C VAL A 176 -1.49 -5.21 4.36
N GLU A 177 -1.96 -5.79 5.47
CA GLU A 177 -2.89 -6.91 5.42
C GLU A 177 -4.24 -6.43 4.89
N THR A 178 -4.76 -7.01 3.79
CA THR A 178 -5.99 -6.49 3.18
C THR A 178 -7.23 -6.79 4.02
N GLY A 179 -7.28 -7.95 4.71
CA GLY A 179 -8.47 -8.36 5.47
C GLY A 179 -8.76 -7.53 6.72
N THR A 180 -7.73 -7.11 7.46
CA THR A 180 -7.88 -6.29 8.68
C THR A 180 -7.44 -4.84 8.50
N ARG A 181 -6.75 -4.55 7.39
CA ARG A 181 -6.04 -3.29 7.13
C ARG A 181 -4.93 -3.00 8.14
N ALA A 182 -4.38 -4.04 8.78
CA ALA A 182 -3.21 -3.94 9.65
C ALA A 182 -1.94 -3.60 8.86
N LEU A 183 -0.99 -2.92 9.52
CA LEU A 183 0.33 -2.64 8.96
C LEU A 183 1.30 -3.74 9.40
N LEU A 184 1.85 -4.47 8.44
CA LEU A 184 2.94 -5.42 8.68
C LEU A 184 4.29 -4.71 8.77
N GLY A 185 4.41 -3.57 8.09
CA GLY A 185 5.58 -2.71 8.14
C GLY A 185 5.40 -1.47 7.30
N ALA A 186 6.27 -0.49 7.52
CA ALA A 186 6.25 0.77 6.82
C ALA A 186 7.66 1.35 6.69
N CYS A 187 7.90 2.08 5.61
CA CYS A 187 9.09 2.89 5.43
C CYS A 187 8.70 4.24 4.81
N PHE A 188 9.49 5.27 5.09
CA PHE A 188 9.23 6.59 4.51
C PHE A 188 10.51 7.37 4.21
N GLY A 189 10.39 8.32 3.30
CA GLY A 189 11.51 9.17 2.90
C GLY A 189 11.23 9.97 1.64
N ARG A 190 12.24 10.07 0.78
CA ARG A 190 12.20 10.89 -0.44
C ARG A 190 11.28 10.25 -1.48
N ILE A 191 10.41 11.05 -2.09
CA ILE A 191 9.48 10.59 -3.14
C ILE A 191 10.23 10.10 -4.39
N HIS A 192 11.35 10.74 -4.72
CA HIS A 192 12.10 10.45 -5.95
C HIS A 192 12.84 9.10 -5.93
N GLN A 193 12.86 8.39 -4.81
CA GLN A 193 13.44 7.03 -4.74
C GLN A 193 12.60 6.00 -5.51
N GLY A 194 11.31 6.28 -5.76
CA GLY A 194 10.39 5.39 -6.45
C GLY A 194 9.73 4.37 -5.53
N GLU A 195 8.43 4.11 -5.76
CA GLU A 195 7.62 3.25 -4.89
C GLU A 195 8.14 1.82 -4.82
N THR A 196 8.63 1.26 -5.94
CA THR A 196 9.21 -0.09 -5.96
C THR A 196 10.47 -0.20 -5.09
N VAL A 197 11.30 0.84 -5.02
CA VAL A 197 12.49 0.86 -4.16
C VAL A 197 12.09 0.85 -2.68
N GLN A 198 11.05 1.61 -2.33
CA GLN A 198 10.52 1.60 -0.97
C GLN A 198 9.89 0.25 -0.62
N ALA A 199 9.10 -0.34 -1.52
CA ALA A 199 8.51 -1.66 -1.31
C ALA A 199 9.56 -2.76 -1.14
N ARG A 200 10.68 -2.68 -1.87
CA ARG A 200 11.83 -3.60 -1.70
C ARG A 200 12.37 -3.64 -0.28
N SER A 201 12.39 -2.51 0.42
CA SER A 201 12.86 -2.46 1.80
C SER A 201 11.98 -3.26 2.77
N LEU A 202 10.75 -3.60 2.37
CA LEU A 202 9.77 -4.34 3.16
C LEU A 202 9.62 -5.81 2.72
N LEU A 203 10.37 -6.28 1.71
CA LEU A 203 10.23 -7.66 1.22
C LEU A 203 10.60 -8.71 2.27
N HIS A 204 11.48 -8.38 3.21
CA HIS A 204 11.87 -9.26 4.31
C HIS A 204 10.71 -9.62 5.26
N LEU A 205 9.57 -8.91 5.17
CA LEU A 205 8.36 -9.19 5.93
C LEU A 205 7.44 -10.21 5.26
N LEU A 206 7.70 -10.55 3.99
CA LEU A 206 6.91 -11.53 3.26
C LEU A 206 7.29 -12.95 3.70
N THR A 207 6.28 -13.81 3.75
CA THR A 207 6.41 -15.22 4.13
C THR A 207 5.73 -16.12 3.09
N PRO A 208 6.02 -17.43 3.05
CA PRO A 208 5.35 -18.39 2.17
C PRO A 208 3.83 -18.47 2.34
N ASP A 209 3.33 -17.99 3.48
CA ASP A 209 1.92 -18.02 3.88
C ASP A 209 1.16 -16.80 3.36
N MET A 210 1.80 -15.95 2.54
CA MET A 210 1.22 -14.71 2.04
C MET A 210 0.96 -14.74 0.52
N LEU A 211 -0.11 -14.05 0.12
CA LEU A 211 -0.45 -13.73 -1.26
C LEU A 211 -0.43 -12.21 -1.44
N VAL A 212 0.55 -11.71 -2.19
CA VAL A 212 0.75 -10.29 -2.47
C VAL A 212 -0.19 -9.84 -3.59
N LEU A 213 -1.13 -8.95 -3.27
CA LEU A 213 -1.96 -8.22 -4.22
C LEU A 213 -1.29 -6.89 -4.54
N ALA A 214 -0.88 -6.67 -5.79
CA ALA A 214 -0.25 -5.38 -6.16
C ALA A 214 -0.73 -4.84 -7.51
N ASP A 215 -0.63 -3.53 -7.67
CA ASP A 215 -1.07 -2.87 -8.89
C ASP A 215 0.03 -2.84 -9.96
N ARG A 216 -0.26 -2.13 -11.05
CA ARG A 216 0.63 -2.00 -12.21
C ARG A 216 1.93 -1.25 -11.95
N ALA A 217 2.10 -0.59 -10.81
CA ALA A 217 3.37 0.03 -10.45
C ALA A 217 4.41 -1.02 -10.00
N PHE A 218 3.96 -2.24 -9.69
CA PHE A 218 4.79 -3.32 -9.15
C PHE A 218 4.93 -4.52 -10.11
N ASP A 219 4.60 -4.37 -11.39
CA ASP A 219 4.64 -5.45 -12.40
C ASP A 219 6.01 -5.68 -13.06
N GLY A 220 7.07 -5.04 -12.52
CA GLY A 220 8.45 -5.22 -12.96
C GLY A 220 8.94 -6.65 -12.69
N ALA A 221 9.51 -7.30 -13.71
CA ALA A 221 9.92 -8.72 -13.61
C ALA A 221 10.95 -8.99 -12.49
N ALA A 222 11.88 -8.07 -12.24
CA ALA A 222 12.86 -8.20 -11.15
C ALA A 222 12.18 -8.15 -9.77
N PHE A 223 11.27 -7.20 -9.56
CA PHE A 223 10.54 -7.08 -8.30
C PHE A 223 9.67 -8.31 -8.03
N LEU A 224 8.94 -8.81 -9.04
CA LEU A 224 8.13 -10.03 -8.88
C LEU A 224 8.99 -11.27 -8.58
N ALA A 225 10.18 -11.36 -9.17
CA ALA A 225 11.14 -12.42 -8.86
C ALA A 225 11.66 -12.34 -7.43
N GLU A 226 11.89 -11.13 -6.91
CA GLU A 226 12.28 -10.90 -5.52
C GLU A 226 11.14 -11.25 -4.55
N VAL A 227 9.89 -10.90 -4.87
CA VAL A 227 8.70 -11.32 -4.10
C VAL A 227 8.60 -12.84 -4.05
N GLU A 228 8.69 -13.52 -5.18
CA GLU A 228 8.63 -14.99 -5.24
C GLU A 228 9.79 -15.66 -4.50
N ALA A 229 10.98 -15.04 -4.47
CA ALA A 229 12.13 -15.54 -3.72
C ALA A 229 11.92 -15.57 -2.20
N THR A 230 10.94 -14.81 -1.68
CA THR A 230 10.52 -14.90 -0.27
C THR A 230 9.62 -16.12 0.02
N GLY A 231 9.21 -16.85 -1.03
CA GLY A 231 8.22 -17.93 -0.98
C GLY A 231 6.77 -17.44 -1.10
N ALA A 232 6.53 -16.13 -0.96
CA ALA A 232 5.21 -15.56 -1.11
C ALA A 232 4.64 -15.75 -2.52
N GLN A 233 3.34 -15.91 -2.60
CA GLN A 233 2.60 -15.91 -3.86
C GLN A 233 2.28 -14.47 -4.28
N PHE A 234 1.98 -14.23 -5.55
CA PHE A 234 1.47 -12.92 -5.97
C PHE A 234 0.29 -13.00 -6.94
N LEU A 235 -0.51 -11.92 -6.94
CA LEU A 235 -1.53 -11.60 -7.92
C LEU A 235 -1.41 -10.11 -8.25
N VAL A 236 -0.82 -9.81 -9.41
CA VAL A 236 -0.45 -8.46 -9.81
C VAL A 236 -1.17 -8.04 -11.07
N ARG A 237 -1.71 -6.82 -11.08
CA ARG A 237 -2.19 -6.22 -12.33
C ARG A 237 -1.00 -5.77 -13.14
N VAL A 238 -0.88 -6.24 -14.37
CA VAL A 238 0.20 -5.85 -15.28
C VAL A 238 -0.25 -4.80 -16.28
N SER A 239 0.69 -3.98 -16.74
CA SER A 239 0.45 -3.08 -17.87
C SER A 239 0.35 -3.88 -19.17
N ALA A 240 -0.69 -3.61 -19.98
CA ALA A 240 -0.93 -4.26 -21.27
C ALA A 240 0.24 -4.16 -22.27
N ALA A 241 1.16 -3.21 -22.05
CA ALA A 241 2.37 -3.05 -22.85
C ALA A 241 3.40 -4.18 -22.64
N ARG A 242 3.33 -4.92 -21.51
CA ARG A 242 4.26 -6.00 -21.16
C ARG A 242 3.69 -7.37 -21.54
N ARG A 243 3.65 -7.68 -22.84
CA ARG A 243 3.27 -9.02 -23.29
C ARG A 243 4.40 -10.02 -23.05
N ARG A 244 4.08 -11.15 -22.40
CA ARG A 244 5.01 -12.23 -22.09
C ARG A 244 4.86 -13.38 -23.10
N PRO A 245 5.93 -14.09 -23.48
CA PRO A 245 5.82 -15.26 -24.35
C PRO A 245 4.87 -16.30 -23.75
N GLN A 246 3.85 -16.69 -24.52
CA GLN A 246 2.85 -17.67 -24.13
C GLN A 246 3.39 -19.08 -24.33
N GLN A 247 3.19 -19.94 -23.34
CA GLN A 247 3.55 -21.36 -23.36
C GLN A 247 2.32 -22.25 -23.60
N ALA A 248 1.21 -21.98 -22.89
CA ALA A 248 0.00 -22.78 -22.99
C ALA A 248 -1.26 -21.96 -22.65
N VAL A 249 -2.41 -22.39 -23.15
CA VAL A 249 -3.73 -21.90 -22.74
C VAL A 249 -4.34 -22.92 -21.76
N LEU A 250 -4.94 -22.42 -20.69
CA LEU A 250 -5.57 -23.22 -19.64
C LEU A 250 -7.08 -23.35 -19.87
N SER A 251 -7.70 -24.34 -19.22
CA SER A 251 -9.12 -24.69 -19.40
C SER A 251 -10.11 -23.57 -19.06
N ASP A 252 -9.72 -22.62 -18.21
CA ASP A 252 -10.54 -21.48 -17.83
C ASP A 252 -10.17 -20.18 -18.57
N GLY A 253 -9.39 -20.28 -19.66
CA GLY A 253 -9.00 -19.14 -20.49
C GLY A 253 -7.76 -18.39 -20.01
N GLY A 254 -7.24 -18.70 -18.82
CA GLY A 254 -5.93 -18.24 -18.38
C GLY A 254 -4.80 -18.78 -19.28
N ARG A 255 -3.62 -18.19 -19.21
CA ARG A 255 -2.48 -18.58 -20.07
C ARG A 255 -1.20 -18.68 -19.27
N LEU A 256 -0.44 -19.75 -19.46
CA LEU A 256 0.90 -19.86 -18.90
C LEU A 256 1.87 -19.07 -19.78
N CYS A 257 2.65 -18.20 -19.15
CA CYS A 257 3.60 -17.33 -19.80
C CYS A 257 4.96 -17.39 -19.10
N ARG A 258 6.02 -17.16 -19.88
CA ARG A 258 7.39 -17.11 -19.33
C ARG A 258 7.75 -15.71 -18.84
N ALA A 259 8.26 -15.62 -17.62
CA ALA A 259 8.75 -14.40 -16.98
C ALA A 259 10.21 -14.60 -16.56
N GLY A 260 11.15 -14.35 -17.50
CA GLY A 260 12.54 -14.78 -17.31
C GLY A 260 12.61 -16.31 -17.33
N THR A 261 13.18 -16.93 -16.29
CA THR A 261 13.23 -18.40 -16.15
C THR A 261 11.93 -19.02 -15.64
N ARG A 262 11.02 -18.20 -15.10
CA ARG A 262 9.83 -18.63 -14.36
C ARG A 262 8.60 -18.75 -15.23
N THR A 263 7.63 -19.55 -14.79
CA THR A 263 6.30 -19.65 -15.39
C THR A 263 5.29 -18.94 -14.51
N VAL A 264 4.59 -17.98 -15.09
CA VAL A 264 3.49 -17.23 -14.45
C VAL A 264 2.21 -17.45 -15.23
N ARG A 265 1.07 -17.38 -14.55
CA ARG A 265 -0.22 -17.43 -15.21
C ARG A 265 -0.76 -16.03 -15.44
N MET A 266 -1.13 -15.75 -16.68
CA MET A 266 -1.78 -14.53 -17.14
C MET A 266 -3.28 -14.74 -17.25
N ILE A 267 -4.07 -13.81 -16.73
CA ILE A 267 -5.53 -13.80 -16.80
C ILE A 267 -5.95 -12.46 -17.40
N ASP A 268 -6.69 -12.50 -18.49
CA ASP A 268 -7.28 -11.30 -19.10
C ASP A 268 -8.78 -11.33 -18.85
N ALA A 269 -9.30 -10.22 -18.34
CA ALA A 269 -10.69 -10.12 -17.94
C ALA A 269 -11.24 -8.74 -18.29
N ASP A 270 -12.38 -8.72 -18.96
CA ASP A 270 -13.21 -7.54 -19.12
C ASP A 270 -14.25 -7.48 -18.00
N LEU A 271 -14.21 -6.40 -17.23
CA LEU A 271 -15.16 -6.11 -16.17
C LEU A 271 -16.21 -5.15 -16.72
N HIS A 272 -17.45 -5.62 -16.77
CA HIS A 272 -18.62 -4.82 -17.11
C HIS A 272 -19.31 -4.39 -15.81
N VAL A 273 -19.19 -3.11 -15.47
CA VAL A 273 -19.72 -2.53 -14.24
C VAL A 273 -21.00 -1.76 -14.56
N HIS A 274 -22.10 -2.17 -13.95
CA HIS A 274 -23.41 -1.54 -14.10
C HIS A 274 -23.67 -0.67 -12.88
N LEU A 275 -24.05 0.59 -13.11
CA LEU A 275 -24.33 1.56 -12.05
C LEU A 275 -25.84 1.81 -11.91
N ALA A 276 -26.25 2.29 -10.73
CA ALA A 276 -27.66 2.56 -10.42
C ALA A 276 -28.29 3.67 -11.28
N ASP A 277 -27.48 4.57 -11.85
CA ASP A 277 -27.95 5.61 -12.78
C ASP A 277 -28.04 5.13 -14.25
N GLY A 278 -27.88 3.82 -14.48
CA GLY A 278 -27.89 3.21 -15.81
C GLY A 278 -26.55 3.26 -16.54
N THR A 279 -25.54 3.96 -16.00
CA THR A 279 -24.20 4.01 -16.61
C THR A 279 -23.58 2.62 -16.67
N ARG A 280 -22.98 2.28 -17.81
CA ARG A 280 -22.23 1.04 -18.02
C ARG A 280 -20.77 1.36 -18.29
N LEU A 281 -19.89 0.82 -17.46
CA LEU A 281 -18.45 0.99 -17.59
C LEU A 281 -17.82 -0.34 -17.99
N ARG A 282 -16.78 -0.27 -18.83
CA ARG A 282 -15.93 -1.41 -19.17
C ARG A 282 -14.52 -1.12 -18.69
N GLU A 283 -13.98 -2.01 -17.87
CA GLU A 283 -12.57 -2.00 -17.50
C GLU A 283 -11.90 -3.29 -17.96
N HIS A 284 -10.63 -3.21 -18.34
CA HIS A 284 -9.84 -4.38 -18.72
C HIS A 284 -8.74 -4.61 -17.69
N TYR A 285 -8.71 -5.81 -17.12
CA TYR A 285 -7.68 -6.29 -16.21
C TYR A 285 -6.85 -7.34 -16.92
N GLN A 286 -5.53 -7.15 -16.86
CA GLN A 286 -4.56 -8.20 -17.16
C GLN A 286 -3.83 -8.49 -15.85
N LEU A 287 -4.01 -9.69 -15.31
CA LEU A 287 -3.43 -10.13 -14.04
C LEU A 287 -2.35 -11.16 -14.30
N ALA A 288 -1.26 -11.11 -13.54
CA ALA A 288 -0.22 -12.12 -13.49
C ALA A 288 -0.20 -12.75 -12.09
N THR A 289 -0.09 -14.08 -12.02
CA THR A 289 -0.03 -14.80 -10.75
C THR A 289 0.90 -16.00 -10.78
N THR A 290 1.43 -16.35 -9.62
CA THR A 290 2.13 -17.61 -9.35
C THR A 290 1.18 -18.79 -9.18
N LEU A 291 -0.12 -18.54 -9.00
CA LEU A 291 -1.17 -19.56 -8.84
C LEU A 291 -1.56 -20.16 -10.19
N THR A 292 -0.78 -21.14 -10.65
CA THR A 292 -0.84 -21.66 -12.03
C THR A 292 -1.91 -22.71 -12.28
N ASP A 293 -2.40 -23.41 -11.25
CA ASP A 293 -3.43 -24.47 -11.40
C ASP A 293 -4.84 -23.88 -11.54
N PRO A 294 -5.51 -24.03 -12.71
CA PRO A 294 -6.87 -23.52 -12.94
C PRO A 294 -7.97 -24.30 -12.20
N ARG A 295 -7.69 -25.52 -11.74
CA ARG A 295 -8.67 -26.34 -10.99
C ARG A 295 -8.74 -25.90 -9.53
N LEU A 296 -7.60 -25.54 -8.96
CA LEU A 296 -7.50 -25.03 -7.58
C LEU A 296 -7.77 -23.53 -7.50
N HIS A 297 -7.35 -22.77 -8.52
CA HIS A 297 -7.42 -21.32 -8.54
C HIS A 297 -8.09 -20.85 -9.83
N ARG A 298 -9.42 -20.78 -9.82
CA ARG A 298 -10.18 -20.35 -11.00
C ARG A 298 -9.88 -18.89 -11.31
N ALA A 299 -9.75 -18.57 -12.60
CA ALA A 299 -9.45 -17.21 -13.06
C ALA A 299 -10.48 -16.19 -12.57
N GLU A 300 -11.76 -16.55 -12.53
CA GLU A 300 -12.82 -15.67 -12.03
C GLU A 300 -12.64 -15.33 -10.54
N ASP A 301 -12.28 -16.31 -9.70
CA ASP A 301 -12.06 -16.11 -8.26
C ASP A 301 -10.88 -15.18 -8.02
N LEU A 302 -9.80 -15.32 -8.81
CA LEU A 302 -8.65 -14.44 -8.74
C LEU A 302 -8.99 -13.01 -9.18
N VAL A 303 -9.81 -12.84 -10.21
CA VAL A 303 -10.28 -11.51 -10.62
C VAL A 303 -11.11 -10.85 -9.52
N ARG A 304 -11.98 -11.61 -8.85
CA ARG A 304 -12.76 -11.11 -7.69
C ARG A 304 -11.85 -10.75 -6.53
N LEU A 305 -10.91 -11.63 -6.18
CA LEU A 305 -9.93 -11.43 -5.11
C LEU A 305 -9.08 -10.17 -5.33
N TYR A 306 -8.71 -9.85 -6.58
CA TYR A 306 -7.90 -8.67 -6.86
C TYR A 306 -8.55 -7.36 -6.37
N HIS A 307 -9.87 -7.33 -6.19
CA HIS A 307 -10.56 -6.18 -5.59
C HIS A 307 -10.16 -5.92 -4.14
N GLU A 308 -9.74 -6.92 -3.37
CA GLU A 308 -9.25 -6.78 -1.99
C GLU A 308 -7.98 -5.92 -1.89
N ARG A 309 -7.24 -5.73 -3.01
CA ARG A 309 -6.10 -4.80 -3.06
C ARG A 309 -6.49 -3.36 -2.67
N TRP A 310 -7.75 -2.97 -2.89
CA TRP A 310 -8.27 -1.65 -2.54
C TRP A 310 -8.40 -1.42 -1.04
N GLU A 311 -8.26 -2.46 -0.22
CA GLU A 311 -8.26 -2.31 1.23
C GLU A 311 -7.02 -1.58 1.75
N ALA A 312 -5.90 -1.67 1.03
CA ALA A 312 -4.72 -0.85 1.31
C ALA A 312 -5.00 0.65 1.11
N GLU A 313 -5.75 1.05 0.07
CA GLU A 313 -6.14 2.46 -0.10
C GLU A 313 -7.04 2.93 1.05
N SER A 314 -7.87 2.03 1.58
CA SER A 314 -8.74 2.31 2.73
C SER A 314 -7.93 2.48 4.02
N ALA A 315 -6.81 1.73 4.17
CA ALA A 315 -5.83 1.95 5.24
C ALA A 315 -5.17 3.34 5.12
N PHE A 316 -4.70 3.71 3.93
CA PHE A 316 -4.10 5.03 3.69
C PHE A 316 -5.10 6.19 3.86
N LEU A 317 -6.37 6.00 3.51
CA LEU A 317 -7.44 6.97 3.78
C LEU A 317 -7.57 7.21 5.29
N ALA A 318 -7.66 6.14 6.07
CA ALA A 318 -7.76 6.20 7.52
C ALA A 318 -6.54 6.88 8.15
N LEU A 319 -5.33 6.49 7.75
CA LEU A 319 -4.08 7.05 8.26
C LEU A 319 -3.93 8.54 7.91
N ARG A 320 -4.13 8.91 6.64
CA ARG A 320 -3.80 10.27 6.16
C ARG A 320 -4.93 11.27 6.36
N HIS A 321 -6.16 10.88 6.05
CA HIS A 321 -7.29 11.80 6.02
C HIS A 321 -8.05 11.77 7.34
N THR A 322 -8.30 10.59 7.90
CA THR A 322 -9.08 10.48 9.15
C THR A 322 -8.23 10.78 10.38
N LEU A 323 -7.05 10.17 10.49
CA LEU A 323 -6.18 10.34 11.65
C LEU A 323 -5.41 11.67 11.59
N LEU A 324 -4.66 11.92 10.50
CA LEU A 324 -3.84 13.14 10.37
C LEU A 324 -4.63 14.37 9.88
N GLY A 325 -5.86 14.21 9.38
CA GLY A 325 -6.67 15.34 8.89
C GLY A 325 -6.10 16.03 7.64
N GLY A 326 -5.21 15.38 6.89
CA GLY A 326 -4.52 15.97 5.73
C GLY A 326 -3.61 17.16 6.07
N ARG A 327 -3.25 17.35 7.35
CA ARG A 327 -2.42 18.46 7.82
C ARG A 327 -0.96 18.33 7.37
N VAL A 328 -0.27 19.47 7.41
CA VAL A 328 1.18 19.54 7.26
C VAL A 328 1.83 19.08 8.57
N LEU A 329 2.78 18.14 8.51
CA LEU A 329 3.57 17.75 9.68
C LEU A 329 4.36 18.96 10.19
N ARG A 330 4.37 19.14 11.51
CA ARG A 330 4.78 20.39 12.16
C ARG A 330 6.28 20.44 12.49
N SER A 331 6.96 19.29 12.52
CA SER A 331 8.38 19.25 12.86
C SER A 331 9.27 19.89 11.79
N GLY A 332 10.17 20.75 12.25
CA GLY A 332 11.08 21.51 11.40
C GLY A 332 12.39 20.81 11.06
N ASP A 333 12.59 19.58 11.53
CA ASP A 333 13.80 18.79 11.31
C ASP A 333 13.47 17.30 11.04
N PRO A 334 14.35 16.56 10.35
CA PRO A 334 14.10 15.16 10.01
C PRO A 334 13.84 14.23 11.19
N ALA A 335 14.49 14.44 12.34
CA ALA A 335 14.31 13.59 13.52
C ALA A 335 12.91 13.78 14.12
N GLY A 336 12.45 15.02 14.23
CA GLY A 336 11.08 15.34 14.63
C GLY A 336 10.04 14.82 13.64
N LEU A 337 10.31 14.89 12.33
CA LEU A 337 9.43 14.32 11.31
C LEU A 337 9.32 12.80 11.41
N ALA A 338 10.43 12.12 11.66
CA ALA A 338 10.41 10.67 11.87
C ALA A 338 9.55 10.29 13.08
N GLN A 339 9.63 11.02 14.20
CA GLN A 339 8.72 10.82 15.34
C GLN A 339 7.25 11.06 14.95
N GLU A 340 6.97 12.14 14.22
CA GLU A 340 5.62 12.48 13.74
C GLU A 340 5.08 11.53 12.67
N MET A 341 5.92 10.61 12.15
CA MET A 341 5.51 9.52 11.27
C MET A 341 5.34 8.19 12.02
N TRP A 342 6.30 7.80 12.84
CA TRP A 342 6.23 6.54 13.59
C TRP A 342 5.10 6.53 14.61
N ALA A 343 4.81 7.67 15.25
CA ALA A 343 3.74 7.77 16.23
C ALA A 343 2.34 7.51 15.64
N PRO A 344 1.88 8.17 14.55
CA PRO A 344 0.59 7.86 13.95
C PRO A 344 0.52 6.46 13.30
N LEU A 345 1.64 5.90 12.82
CA LEU A 345 1.68 4.51 12.34
C LEU A 345 1.43 3.52 13.48
N THR A 346 2.09 3.71 14.62
CA THR A 346 1.86 2.94 15.85
C THR A 346 0.40 3.08 16.30
N LEU A 347 -0.10 4.32 16.37
CA LEU A 347 -1.46 4.61 16.79
C LEU A 347 -2.51 3.97 15.87
N TYR A 348 -2.29 4.03 14.55
CA TYR A 348 -3.15 3.37 13.57
C TYR A 348 -3.19 1.86 13.82
N GLN A 349 -2.02 1.24 14.01
CA GLN A 349 -1.91 -0.20 14.23
C GLN A 349 -2.64 -0.62 15.52
N VAL A 350 -2.47 0.09 16.63
CA VAL A 350 -3.13 -0.28 17.90
C VAL A 350 -4.65 -0.05 17.88
N LEU A 351 -5.12 0.94 17.11
CA LEU A 351 -6.56 1.08 16.81
C LEU A 351 -7.06 -0.13 16.00
N ARG A 352 -6.27 -0.63 15.04
CA ARG A 352 -6.60 -1.83 14.29
C ARG A 352 -6.58 -3.10 15.15
N MET A 353 -5.68 -3.21 16.12
CA MET A 353 -5.68 -4.29 17.11
C MET A 353 -7.01 -4.32 17.87
N ALA A 354 -7.42 -3.18 18.46
CA ALA A 354 -8.69 -3.09 19.17
C ALA A 354 -9.91 -3.43 18.29
N MET A 355 -9.88 -3.02 17.02
CA MET A 355 -10.94 -3.34 16.06
C MET A 355 -10.96 -4.82 15.66
N ALA A 356 -9.78 -5.42 15.43
CA ALA A 356 -9.64 -6.82 15.06
C ALA A 356 -10.06 -7.74 16.21
N ASP A 357 -9.60 -7.48 17.44
CA ASP A 357 -9.99 -8.24 18.62
C ASP A 357 -11.51 -8.23 18.80
N ALA A 358 -12.14 -7.07 18.66
CA ALA A 358 -13.58 -6.93 18.73
C ALA A 358 -14.31 -7.70 17.62
N ALA A 359 -13.84 -7.61 16.37
CA ALA A 359 -14.43 -8.32 15.24
C ALA A 359 -14.30 -9.84 15.37
N GLY A 360 -13.15 -10.32 15.87
CA GLY A 360 -12.86 -11.74 16.11
C GLY A 360 -13.84 -12.37 17.09
N HIS A 361 -14.21 -11.64 18.15
CA HIS A 361 -15.20 -12.10 19.13
C HIS A 361 -16.59 -12.39 18.54
N ARG A 362 -16.97 -11.82 17.39
CA ARG A 362 -18.26 -12.08 16.73
C ARG A 362 -18.10 -12.80 15.39
N LEU A 363 -16.89 -13.20 15.01
CA LEU A 363 -16.55 -13.64 13.66
C LEU A 363 -17.11 -12.69 12.60
N ALA A 364 -17.12 -11.39 12.91
CA ALA A 364 -17.58 -10.36 12.01
C ALA A 364 -16.48 -10.01 11.03
N ASP A 365 -16.86 -9.70 9.79
CA ASP A 365 -15.94 -9.14 8.81
C ASP A 365 -15.33 -7.81 9.33
N PRO A 366 -13.99 -7.73 9.53
CA PRO A 366 -13.30 -6.54 10.01
C PRO A 366 -13.49 -5.31 9.13
N ASP A 367 -13.88 -5.48 7.86
CA ASP A 367 -14.22 -4.35 6.99
C ASP A 367 -15.40 -3.52 7.48
N ARG A 368 -16.28 -4.16 8.25
CA ARG A 368 -17.45 -3.51 8.86
C ARG A 368 -17.11 -2.72 10.11
N ALA A 369 -15.92 -2.92 10.69
CA ALA A 369 -15.48 -2.18 11.86
C ALA A 369 -15.17 -0.73 11.49
N GLY A 370 -15.95 0.21 12.03
CA GLY A 370 -15.83 1.64 11.72
C GLY A 370 -14.59 2.27 12.35
N PHE A 371 -13.58 2.61 11.55
CA PHE A 371 -12.34 3.25 12.05
C PHE A 371 -12.61 4.59 12.77
N THR A 372 -13.54 5.40 12.26
CA THR A 372 -13.93 6.67 12.91
C THR A 372 -14.57 6.48 14.27
N ILE A 373 -15.32 5.37 14.46
CA ILE A 373 -15.94 5.02 15.74
C ILE A 373 -14.82 4.69 16.73
N ALA A 374 -13.91 3.77 16.35
CA ALA A 374 -12.78 3.41 17.19
C ALA A 374 -11.91 4.62 17.56
N LEU A 375 -11.61 5.49 16.57
CA LEU A 375 -10.82 6.71 16.78
C LEU A 375 -11.47 7.68 17.77
N ASN A 376 -12.77 7.95 17.62
CA ASN A 376 -13.45 8.90 18.50
C ASN A 376 -13.64 8.31 19.90
N THR A 377 -14.00 7.04 20.02
CA THR A 377 -14.05 6.37 21.32
C THR A 377 -12.69 6.37 22.01
N ALA A 378 -11.59 6.13 21.27
CA ALA A 378 -10.23 6.21 21.83
C ALA A 378 -9.88 7.63 22.32
N ARG A 379 -10.29 8.69 21.59
CA ARG A 379 -10.12 10.08 22.05
C ARG A 379 -10.86 10.32 23.37
N ASP A 380 -12.09 9.82 23.50
CA ASP A 380 -12.88 9.95 24.72
C ASP A 380 -12.21 9.20 25.88
N GLN A 381 -11.75 7.97 25.67
CA GLN A 381 -11.04 7.19 26.68
C GLN A 381 -9.75 7.88 27.17
N VAL A 382 -9.00 8.54 26.27
CA VAL A 382 -7.84 9.35 26.67
C VAL A 382 -8.27 10.51 27.55
N VAL A 383 -9.28 11.28 27.13
CA VAL A 383 -9.72 12.45 27.91
C VAL A 383 -10.25 12.05 29.28
N LEU A 384 -10.97 10.92 29.37
CA LEU A 384 -11.50 10.37 30.61
C LEU A 384 -10.42 9.69 31.48
N ALA A 385 -9.19 9.55 30.99
CA ALA A 385 -8.13 8.74 31.61
C ALA A 385 -8.59 7.31 31.97
N ALA A 386 -9.54 6.77 31.18
CA ALA A 386 -10.13 5.46 31.40
C ALA A 386 -9.25 4.38 30.76
N GLN A 387 -8.42 3.70 31.56
CA GLN A 387 -7.54 2.63 31.07
C GLN A 387 -8.27 1.33 30.71
N GLY A 388 -9.56 1.23 31.04
CA GLY A 388 -10.35 0.01 30.88
C GLY A 388 -10.00 -1.05 31.92
N ASP A 389 -10.82 -2.09 31.97
CA ASP A 389 -10.53 -3.29 32.75
C ASP A 389 -9.67 -4.25 31.90
N PRO A 390 -8.45 -4.62 32.34
CA PRO A 390 -7.62 -5.59 31.63
C PRO A 390 -8.31 -6.94 31.37
N ALA A 391 -9.25 -7.35 32.23
CA ALA A 391 -10.01 -8.59 32.08
C ALA A 391 -11.11 -8.48 31.01
N ASP A 392 -11.52 -7.26 30.65
CA ASP A 392 -12.50 -7.01 29.61
C ASP A 392 -11.84 -7.01 28.23
N LEU A 393 -11.78 -8.18 27.59
CA LEU A 393 -11.16 -8.37 26.27
C LEU A 393 -11.81 -7.53 25.16
N LYS A 394 -13.08 -7.15 25.30
CA LYS A 394 -13.77 -6.32 24.30
C LYS A 394 -13.46 -4.84 24.48
N GLY A 395 -13.38 -4.38 25.73
CA GLY A 395 -13.19 -2.98 26.05
C GLY A 395 -14.33 -2.08 25.55
N THR A 396 -14.23 -0.78 25.86
CA THR A 396 -15.17 0.25 25.42
C THR A 396 -15.05 0.52 23.92
N ILE A 397 -13.84 0.53 23.37
CA ILE A 397 -13.60 0.73 21.93
C ILE A 397 -14.25 -0.42 21.14
N GLY A 398 -13.99 -1.67 21.53
CA GLY A 398 -14.57 -2.82 20.84
C GLY A 398 -16.08 -2.89 20.97
N ARG A 399 -16.66 -2.57 22.14
CA ARG A 399 -18.13 -2.46 22.31
C ARG A 399 -18.74 -1.42 21.39
N ALA A 400 -18.15 -0.23 21.31
CA ALA A 400 -18.65 0.84 20.44
C ALA A 400 -18.61 0.43 18.97
N VAL A 401 -17.53 -0.21 18.53
CA VAL A 401 -17.40 -0.75 17.16
C VAL A 401 -18.46 -1.82 16.89
N LEU A 402 -18.65 -2.77 17.80
CA LEU A 402 -19.61 -3.86 17.63
C LEU A 402 -21.08 -3.41 17.66
N ALA A 403 -21.40 -2.40 18.46
CA ALA A 403 -22.74 -1.80 18.51
C ALA A 403 -23.11 -1.07 17.21
N HIS A 404 -22.11 -0.67 16.41
CA HIS A 404 -22.27 0.17 15.23
C HIS A 404 -21.54 -0.38 14.01
N LEU A 405 -21.55 -1.71 13.83
CA LEU A 405 -20.98 -2.34 12.64
C LEU A 405 -21.61 -1.76 11.38
N LEU A 406 -20.76 -1.29 10.46
CA LEU A 406 -21.20 -0.77 9.18
C LEU A 406 -21.92 -1.87 8.38
N PRO A 407 -22.86 -1.54 7.48
CA PRO A 407 -23.39 -2.52 6.55
C PRO A 407 -22.27 -3.06 5.65
N PRO A 408 -22.47 -4.23 4.99
CA PRO A 408 -21.55 -4.72 3.98
C PRO A 408 -21.18 -3.63 2.98
N ARG A 409 -19.89 -3.56 2.62
CA ARG A 409 -19.35 -2.47 1.79
C ARG A 409 -20.06 -2.45 0.43
N ARG A 410 -20.72 -1.32 0.12
CA ARG A 410 -21.38 -1.11 -1.17
C ARG A 410 -20.35 -0.62 -2.19
N ALA A 411 -20.16 -1.39 -3.27
CA ALA A 411 -19.35 -0.93 -4.39
C ALA A 411 -19.97 0.34 -5.01
N ARG A 412 -19.13 1.32 -5.32
CA ARG A 412 -19.54 2.61 -5.87
C ARG A 412 -18.47 3.15 -6.81
N VAL A 413 -18.89 3.88 -7.83
CA VAL A 413 -17.98 4.52 -8.79
C VAL A 413 -18.31 6.00 -8.88
N SER A 414 -17.25 6.81 -8.96
CA SER A 414 -17.34 8.22 -9.31
C SER A 414 -16.17 8.64 -10.18
N ALA A 415 -16.35 9.72 -10.91
CA ALA A 415 -15.32 10.38 -11.68
C ALA A 415 -14.22 10.87 -10.73
N ARG A 416 -13.00 10.40 -10.96
CA ARG A 416 -11.81 10.92 -10.28
C ARG A 416 -11.44 12.26 -10.90
N LYS A 417 -12.15 13.31 -10.50
CA LYS A 417 -11.82 14.69 -10.83
C LYS A 417 -11.04 15.30 -9.67
N VAL A 418 -9.90 15.90 -9.98
CA VAL A 418 -9.19 16.70 -8.98
C VAL A 418 -10.00 17.96 -8.74
N LYS A 419 -10.63 18.06 -7.57
CA LYS A 419 -11.47 19.21 -7.18
C LYS A 419 -10.64 20.46 -6.83
N SER A 420 -9.31 20.36 -6.87
CA SER A 420 -8.40 21.49 -6.68
C SER A 420 -8.07 22.14 -8.04
N PRO A 421 -8.19 23.48 -8.17
CA PRO A 421 -7.94 24.18 -9.42
C PRO A 421 -6.47 24.14 -9.89
N ILE A 422 -5.53 23.68 -9.05
CA ILE A 422 -4.08 23.63 -9.31
C ILE A 422 -3.56 22.19 -9.29
N SER A 423 -4.17 21.32 -10.09
CA SER A 423 -3.77 19.91 -10.22
C SER A 423 -2.75 19.69 -11.33
N ARG A 424 -1.75 18.82 -11.09
CA ARG A 424 -0.86 18.28 -12.15
C ARG A 424 -1.57 17.30 -13.09
N TYR A 425 -2.75 16.80 -12.71
CA TYR A 425 -3.53 15.84 -13.48
C TYR A 425 -4.64 16.56 -14.25
N HIS A 426 -4.71 16.31 -15.56
CA HIS A 426 -5.79 16.81 -16.43
C HIS A 426 -7.18 16.41 -15.90
N ALA A 427 -8.18 17.26 -16.14
CA ALA A 427 -9.57 16.92 -15.88
C ALA A 427 -9.90 15.59 -16.58
N ASN A 428 -10.25 14.57 -15.80
CA ASN A 428 -10.57 13.26 -16.35
C ASN A 428 -11.95 13.35 -17.03
N THR A 429 -11.98 13.24 -18.36
CA THR A 429 -13.19 13.19 -19.20
C THR A 429 -13.79 11.78 -19.29
N ALA A 430 -13.29 10.82 -18.50
CA ALA A 430 -13.81 9.46 -18.48
C ALA A 430 -15.34 9.43 -18.20
N PRO A 431 -16.07 8.44 -18.76
CA PRO A 431 -17.54 8.33 -18.70
C PRO A 431 -18.06 7.89 -17.33
N ARG A 432 -17.33 8.21 -16.26
CA ARG A 432 -17.75 7.92 -14.89
C ARG A 432 -18.69 9.02 -14.41
N PRO A 433 -19.72 8.68 -13.62
CA PRO A 433 -20.63 9.67 -13.08
C PRO A 433 -19.89 10.62 -12.14
N THR A 434 -20.25 11.90 -12.17
CA THR A 434 -19.69 12.88 -11.22
C THR A 434 -20.13 12.61 -9.77
N PRO A 435 -21.40 12.29 -9.46
CA PRO A 435 -21.77 11.83 -8.13
C PRO A 435 -21.21 10.43 -7.83
N SER A 436 -21.18 10.07 -6.54
CA SER A 436 -20.89 8.71 -6.12
C SER A 436 -22.07 7.79 -6.42
N THR A 437 -22.02 7.07 -7.53
CA THR A 437 -23.11 6.18 -7.94
C THR A 437 -22.85 4.74 -7.47
N PRO A 438 -23.83 4.06 -6.83
CA PRO A 438 -23.73 2.66 -6.47
C PRO A 438 -23.55 1.74 -7.68
N VAL A 439 -22.72 0.71 -7.52
CA VAL A 439 -22.62 -0.41 -8.46
C VAL A 439 -23.74 -1.40 -8.16
N THR A 440 -24.51 -1.77 -9.17
CA THR A 440 -25.62 -2.73 -9.06
C THR A 440 -25.21 -4.13 -9.52
N ALA A 441 -24.30 -4.23 -10.47
CA ALA A 441 -23.74 -5.51 -10.93
C ALA A 441 -22.32 -5.36 -11.48
N ILE A 442 -21.52 -6.41 -11.33
CA ILE A 442 -20.22 -6.56 -12.01
C ILE A 442 -20.25 -7.92 -12.72
N HIS A 443 -20.16 -7.89 -14.04
CA HIS A 443 -20.00 -9.11 -14.85
C HIS A 443 -18.55 -9.22 -15.27
N ILE A 444 -17.93 -10.36 -14.94
CA ILE A 444 -16.55 -10.66 -15.32
C ILE A 444 -16.61 -11.54 -16.56
N ARG A 445 -16.01 -11.08 -17.65
CA ARG A 445 -15.83 -11.86 -18.87
C ARG A 445 -14.35 -12.15 -19.06
N LEU A 446 -13.97 -13.41 -18.93
CA LEU A 446 -12.61 -13.85 -19.25
C LEU A 446 -12.40 -13.74 -20.76
N THR A 447 -11.28 -13.16 -21.17
CA THR A 447 -10.94 -12.96 -22.57
C THR A 447 -9.58 -13.58 -22.87
N GLN A 448 -9.40 -13.98 -24.13
CA GLN A 448 -8.06 -14.16 -24.67
C GLN A 448 -7.64 -12.84 -25.31
N PRO A 449 -6.40 -12.38 -25.13
CA PRO A 449 -5.92 -11.22 -25.85
C PRO A 449 -6.04 -11.51 -27.34
N PRO A 450 -6.30 -10.49 -28.17
CA PRO A 450 -6.21 -10.68 -29.61
C PRO A 450 -4.86 -11.30 -29.93
N GLY A 451 -4.88 -12.34 -30.76
CA GLY A 451 -3.69 -13.03 -31.25
C GLY A 451 -2.68 -12.01 -31.77
N ARG A 452 -1.38 -12.33 -31.64
CA ARG A 452 -0.30 -11.44 -32.11
C ARG A 452 -0.60 -11.04 -33.56
N PRO A 453 -0.74 -9.74 -33.90
CA PRO A 453 -0.61 -9.38 -35.30
C PRO A 453 0.80 -9.83 -35.71
N PRO A 454 0.95 -10.65 -36.77
CA PRO A 454 2.22 -11.26 -37.10
C PRO A 454 3.30 -10.17 -37.19
N THR A 455 4.47 -10.44 -36.60
CA THR A 455 5.58 -9.48 -36.70
C THR A 455 5.94 -9.25 -38.15
N LEU A 456 6.60 -8.14 -38.47
CA LEU A 456 7.02 -7.91 -39.85
C LEU A 456 7.81 -9.09 -40.46
N PRO A 457 8.74 -9.77 -39.76
CA PRO A 457 9.34 -11.01 -40.26
C PRO A 457 8.36 -12.15 -40.52
N GLN A 458 7.38 -12.38 -39.62
CA GLN A 458 6.33 -13.38 -39.82
C GLN A 458 5.44 -13.01 -41.02
N ARG A 459 5.03 -11.74 -41.14
CA ARG A 459 4.27 -11.23 -42.29
C ARG A 459 5.00 -11.39 -43.61
N ILE A 460 6.33 -11.21 -43.62
CA ILE A 460 7.17 -11.45 -44.80
C ILE A 460 7.19 -12.94 -45.11
N LEU A 461 7.38 -13.80 -44.11
CA LEU A 461 7.41 -15.25 -44.28
C LEU A 461 6.06 -15.78 -44.78
N ASP A 462 4.95 -15.38 -44.15
CA ASP A 462 3.58 -15.70 -44.52
C ASP A 462 3.30 -15.26 -45.97
N LEU A 463 3.73 -14.06 -46.36
CA LEU A 463 3.60 -13.57 -47.73
C LEU A 463 4.38 -14.44 -48.72
N LEU A 464 5.64 -14.77 -48.43
CA LEU A 464 6.46 -15.61 -49.30
C LEU A 464 5.91 -17.05 -49.39
N GLN A 465 5.29 -17.55 -48.32
CA GLN A 465 4.60 -18.84 -48.29
C GLN A 465 3.33 -18.89 -49.14
N THR A 466 2.71 -17.75 -49.46
CA THR A 466 1.55 -17.74 -50.38
C THR A 466 1.90 -18.17 -51.80
N ALA A 467 3.18 -18.03 -52.20
CA ALA A 467 3.70 -18.48 -53.48
C ALA A 467 5.16 -18.94 -53.31
N PRO A 468 5.40 -20.18 -52.81
CA PRO A 468 6.72 -20.66 -52.42
C PRO A 468 7.76 -20.66 -53.56
N ASP A 469 7.32 -20.93 -54.79
CA ASP A 469 8.17 -20.98 -55.98
C ASP A 469 8.42 -19.61 -56.61
N ARG A 470 7.79 -18.55 -56.09
CA ARG A 470 7.89 -17.20 -56.64
C ARG A 470 9.07 -16.45 -56.03
N HIS A 471 9.79 -15.73 -56.88
CA HIS A 471 10.78 -14.74 -56.44
C HIS A 471 10.10 -13.40 -56.17
N TRP A 472 10.29 -12.86 -54.97
CA TRP A 472 9.66 -11.63 -54.51
C TRP A 472 10.65 -10.47 -54.47
N HIS A 473 10.38 -9.40 -55.22
CA HIS A 473 11.17 -8.18 -55.15
C HIS A 473 10.75 -7.34 -53.93
N ARG A 474 11.70 -6.65 -53.27
CA ARG A 474 11.46 -5.86 -52.04
C ARG A 474 10.29 -4.90 -52.16
N ASN A 475 10.15 -4.23 -53.31
CA ASN A 475 9.07 -3.27 -53.53
C ASN A 475 7.70 -3.96 -53.67
N GLU A 476 7.64 -5.20 -54.15
CA GLU A 476 6.42 -6.01 -54.17
C GLU A 476 6.04 -6.46 -52.76
N ILE A 477 7.04 -6.87 -51.95
CA ILE A 477 6.85 -7.18 -50.52
C ILE A 477 6.35 -5.94 -49.77
N ALA A 478 6.94 -4.77 -50.02
CA ALA A 478 6.52 -3.51 -49.40
C ALA A 478 5.08 -3.16 -49.77
N ARG A 479 4.70 -3.30 -51.05
CA ARG A 479 3.35 -3.03 -51.54
C ARG A 479 2.33 -4.02 -50.97
N ALA A 480 2.64 -5.31 -50.98
CA ALA A 480 1.76 -6.36 -50.46
C ALA A 480 1.55 -6.24 -48.94
N LEU A 481 2.54 -5.72 -48.20
CA LEU A 481 2.44 -5.51 -46.75
C LEU A 481 2.01 -4.09 -46.34
N GLY A 482 1.75 -3.19 -47.30
CA GLY A 482 1.35 -1.79 -47.04
C GLY A 482 2.41 -0.96 -46.32
N ILE A 483 3.69 -1.13 -46.68
CA ILE A 483 4.83 -0.47 -46.03
C ILE A 483 5.32 0.69 -46.90
N GLU A 484 5.10 1.93 -46.44
CA GLU A 484 5.47 3.14 -47.17
C GLU A 484 6.97 3.49 -47.09
N ARG A 485 7.64 3.15 -45.96
CA ARG A 485 9.07 3.41 -45.75
C ARG A 485 9.90 2.11 -45.88
N THR A 486 10.71 2.03 -46.93
CA THR A 486 11.43 0.78 -47.29
C THR A 486 12.75 0.55 -46.53
N ASP A 487 13.28 1.53 -45.80
CA ASP A 487 14.56 1.39 -45.07
C ASP A 487 14.50 0.38 -43.93
N HIS A 488 13.42 0.42 -43.14
CA HIS A 488 13.20 -0.55 -42.06
C HIS A 488 12.94 -1.95 -42.63
N LEU A 489 12.25 -2.06 -43.77
CA LEU A 489 12.04 -3.33 -44.47
C LEU A 489 13.37 -3.92 -44.99
N ARG A 490 14.28 -3.09 -45.52
CA ARG A 490 15.60 -3.51 -45.98
C ARG A 490 16.43 -4.12 -44.85
N GLN A 491 16.46 -3.48 -43.68
CA GLN A 491 17.17 -4.01 -42.50
C GLN A 491 16.59 -5.34 -42.02
N ARG A 492 15.25 -5.50 -42.07
CA ARG A 492 14.57 -6.73 -41.65
C ARG A 492 14.73 -7.88 -42.63
N LEU A 493 14.71 -7.61 -43.94
CA LEU A 493 15.02 -8.61 -44.97
C LEU A 493 16.47 -9.07 -44.89
N ALA A 494 17.42 -8.16 -44.64
CA ALA A 494 18.81 -8.51 -44.40
C ALA A 494 18.98 -9.38 -43.14
N ALA A 495 18.28 -9.04 -42.04
CA ALA A 495 18.27 -9.85 -40.83
C ALA A 495 17.65 -11.24 -41.06
N ALA A 496 16.49 -11.31 -41.73
CA ALA A 496 15.82 -12.57 -42.05
C ALA A 496 16.67 -13.48 -42.96
N THR A 497 17.44 -12.88 -43.89
CA THR A 497 18.41 -13.61 -44.71
C THR A 497 19.56 -14.16 -43.86
N ARG A 498 20.09 -13.38 -42.91
CA ARG A 498 21.14 -13.84 -41.97
C ARG A 498 20.66 -14.96 -41.04
N HIS A 499 19.39 -14.94 -40.65
CA HIS A 499 18.78 -16.01 -39.83
C HIS A 499 18.36 -17.23 -40.65
N GLY A 500 18.52 -17.21 -41.98
CA GLY A 500 18.16 -18.32 -42.86
C GLY A 500 16.66 -18.50 -43.08
N TRP A 501 15.82 -17.55 -42.67
CA TRP A 501 14.36 -17.63 -42.87
C TRP A 501 13.93 -17.42 -44.32
N ILE A 502 14.72 -16.63 -45.07
CA ILE A 502 14.54 -16.33 -46.48
C ILE A 502 15.90 -16.32 -47.18
N ARG A 503 15.93 -16.53 -48.50
CA ARG A 503 17.16 -16.51 -49.32
C ARG A 503 17.13 -15.32 -50.28
N LYS A 504 18.19 -14.51 -50.30
CA LYS A 504 18.40 -13.49 -51.34
C LYS A 504 19.03 -14.14 -52.57
N ILE A 505 18.41 -14.01 -53.74
CA ILE A 505 18.89 -14.62 -55.00
C ILE A 505 19.61 -13.61 -55.89
N LYS A 506 19.05 -12.39 -55.98
CA LYS A 506 19.57 -11.27 -56.77
C LYS A 506 19.32 -9.97 -56.02
N ASP A 507 19.73 -8.82 -56.57
CA ASP A 507 19.51 -7.58 -55.86
C ASP A 507 18.02 -7.35 -55.55
N ALA A 508 17.77 -6.94 -54.30
CA ALA A 508 16.45 -6.75 -53.71
C ALA A 508 15.42 -7.90 -53.91
N THR A 509 15.85 -9.12 -54.29
CA THR A 509 14.96 -10.23 -54.64
C THR A 509 15.16 -11.43 -53.71
N TYR A 510 14.06 -11.91 -53.12
CA TYR A 510 14.06 -12.91 -52.04
C TYR A 510 13.11 -14.08 -52.35
N THR A 511 13.42 -15.26 -51.82
CA THR A 511 12.58 -16.47 -51.90
C THR A 511 12.64 -17.27 -50.59
N LEU A 512 11.81 -18.30 -50.44
CA LEU A 512 11.93 -19.27 -49.36
C LEU A 512 13.15 -20.18 -49.57
N PRO A 513 13.85 -20.59 -48.49
CA PRO A 513 14.90 -21.59 -48.57
C PRO A 513 14.33 -22.97 -48.95
N LEU A 514 15.10 -23.76 -49.69
CA LEU A 514 14.72 -25.12 -50.16
C LEU A 514 14.62 -26.15 -49.01
N THR A 515 15.07 -25.79 -47.81
CA THR A 515 15.02 -26.60 -46.59
C THR A 515 14.38 -25.79 -45.46
N THR A 516 13.48 -26.41 -44.71
CA THR A 516 12.72 -25.79 -43.62
C THR A 516 13.66 -25.27 -42.51
N PRO A 517 13.70 -23.95 -42.22
CA PRO A 517 14.40 -23.41 -41.07
C PRO A 517 13.56 -23.56 -39.79
N ASN A 518 14.21 -23.51 -38.63
CA ASN A 518 13.51 -23.29 -37.35
C ASN A 518 12.74 -21.97 -37.40
N THR A 519 11.44 -22.05 -37.10
CA THR A 519 10.48 -20.95 -37.17
C THR A 519 10.87 -19.80 -36.21
N PRO A 520 10.70 -18.52 -36.59
CA PRO A 520 11.06 -17.34 -35.77
C PRO A 520 10.35 -17.21 -34.43
#